data_AF-A0A937GRN7-F1
#
_entry.id   AF-A0A937GRN7-F1
#
_cell.length_a   1.000
_cell.length_b   1.000
_cell.length_c   1.000
_cell.angle_alpha   90.00
_cell.angle_beta   90.00
_cell.angle_gamma   90.00
#
_symmetry.space_group_name_H-M   'P 1'
#
loop_
_entity.id
_entity.type
_entity.pdbx_description
1 polymer ?
#
loop_
_entity_poly.entity_id
_entity_poly.type
_entity_poly.pdbx_seq_one_letter_code
_entity_poly.pdbx_strand_id
1 'polypeptide(L)'
;MGKKIDGFSKLTQSEKIDWITKTHFKNPEKAKKLLESYWNSDSKLQKRHDEFIENTLSNFYLPLGVAPNFLINGTTYTLPLVVEESSVVAAASNAAKFWGSRGGFTTQVLNTLKVGHVHFCFEGNSKELQKFFDRRKKDLLRSTQSLTKNMEARGGGITKLELVDKSELLPSYYQLHMEFKTKDAMGANFINSCLELVAKKFTEFAEEDQLTQGKENTLEIAMSILSNYVPECLVRAEVRCPVSDFTLQNNGVAGATFAKKMVDAVAIASCEPYRAVTHNKGIMNGVDALVIATGN
;
A
#
# COMPACT_ATOMS: atom_id res chain seq x y z
N MET A 1 -34.76 17.67 9.82
CA MET A 1 -33.53 18.31 9.29
C MET A 1 -33.33 17.86 7.85
N GLY A 2 -32.80 18.72 6.99
CA GLY A 2 -32.43 18.32 5.63
C GLY A 2 -31.24 17.36 5.65
N LYS A 3 -31.23 16.38 4.75
CA LYS A 3 -30.13 15.40 4.64
C LYS A 3 -28.87 15.93 3.92
N LYS A 4 -28.91 17.18 3.45
CA LYS A 4 -27.80 17.86 2.77
C LYS A 4 -27.20 18.89 3.72
N ILE A 5 -25.87 18.97 3.75
CA ILE A 5 -25.12 19.95 4.54
C ILE A 5 -23.90 20.42 3.76
N ASP A 6 -23.72 21.74 3.72
CA ASP A 6 -22.52 22.37 3.20
C ASP A 6 -21.60 22.78 4.36
N GLY A 7 -20.29 22.63 4.17
CA GLY A 7 -19.29 23.03 5.17
C GLY A 7 -19.19 22.12 6.39
N PHE A 8 -19.63 20.85 6.32
CA PHE A 8 -19.54 19.87 7.41
C PHE A 8 -18.13 19.77 8.02
N SER A 9 -17.09 19.88 7.19
CA SER A 9 -15.69 19.83 7.65
C SER A 9 -15.32 20.95 8.62
N LYS A 10 -15.97 22.11 8.53
CA LYS A 10 -15.74 23.28 9.39
C LYS A 10 -16.39 23.17 10.76
N LEU A 11 -17.31 22.23 10.94
CA LEU A 11 -17.97 21.99 12.22
C LEU A 11 -16.97 21.43 13.25
N THR A 12 -17.20 21.79 14.51
CA THR A 12 -16.56 21.12 15.65
C THR A 12 -16.99 19.65 15.73
N GLN A 13 -16.24 18.82 16.43
CA GLN A 13 -16.55 17.40 16.56
C GLN A 13 -17.93 17.15 17.20
N SER A 14 -18.30 17.92 18.23
CA SER A 14 -19.63 17.83 18.84
C SER A 14 -20.74 18.22 17.85
N GLU A 15 -20.55 19.27 17.05
CA GLU A 15 -21.53 19.68 16.04
C GLU A 15 -21.66 18.64 14.93
N LYS A 16 -20.56 18.00 14.52
CA LYS A 16 -20.58 16.88 13.58
C LYS A 16 -21.40 15.71 14.11
N ILE A 17 -21.17 15.31 15.36
CA ILE A 17 -21.95 14.24 16.04
C ILE A 17 -23.42 14.64 16.15
N ASP A 18 -23.73 15.85 16.57
CA ASP A 18 -25.11 16.31 16.73
C ASP A 18 -25.84 16.31 15.39
N TRP A 19 -25.20 16.77 14.32
CA TRP A 19 -25.79 16.76 12.99
C TRP A 19 -26.04 15.33 12.49
N ILE A 20 -25.04 14.44 12.62
CA ILE A 20 -25.14 13.04 12.19
C ILE A 20 -26.25 12.31 12.94
N THR A 21 -26.27 12.45 14.27
CA THR A 21 -27.22 11.73 15.14
C THR A 21 -28.65 12.21 14.92
N LYS A 22 -28.89 13.52 14.83
CA LYS A 22 -30.23 14.09 14.57
C LYS A 22 -30.76 13.81 13.17
N THR A 23 -29.87 13.64 12.19
CA THR A 23 -30.26 13.46 10.78
C THR A 23 -30.48 11.99 10.41
N HIS A 24 -29.68 11.08 10.96
CA HIS A 24 -29.62 9.69 10.50
C HIS A 24 -30.08 8.64 11.51
N PHE A 25 -30.25 8.99 12.79
CA PHE A 25 -30.59 8.01 13.83
C PHE A 25 -32.02 8.21 14.34
N LYS A 26 -32.71 7.09 14.61
CA LYS A 26 -34.05 7.10 15.23
C LYS A 26 -34.04 7.67 16.64
N ASN A 27 -32.93 7.47 17.38
CA ASN A 27 -32.73 8.00 18.72
C ASN A 27 -31.38 8.74 18.79
N PRO A 28 -31.37 10.06 18.53
CA PRO A 28 -30.14 10.85 18.47
C PRO A 28 -29.32 10.82 19.76
N GLU A 29 -29.98 10.96 20.92
CA GLU A 29 -29.30 10.97 22.23
C GLU A 29 -28.58 9.66 22.53
N LYS A 30 -29.21 8.52 22.22
CA LYS A 30 -28.57 7.21 22.39
C LYS A 30 -27.37 7.06 21.45
N ALA A 31 -27.49 7.51 20.21
CA ALA A 31 -26.42 7.43 19.21
C ALA A 31 -25.22 8.32 19.59
N LYS A 32 -25.49 9.54 20.07
CA LYS A 32 -24.45 10.46 20.57
C LYS A 32 -23.66 9.83 21.71
N LYS A 33 -24.35 9.33 22.74
CA LYS A 33 -23.72 8.63 23.86
C LYS A 33 -22.88 7.43 23.43
N LEU A 34 -23.37 6.66 22.45
CA LEU A 34 -22.61 5.53 21.91
C LEU A 34 -21.32 6.00 21.23
N LEU A 35 -21.38 7.00 20.36
CA LEU A 35 -20.18 7.54 19.70
C LEU A 35 -19.17 8.07 20.73
N GLU A 36 -19.62 8.85 21.70
CA GLU A 36 -18.77 9.41 22.77
C GLU A 36 -18.17 8.32 23.67
N SER A 37 -18.85 7.17 23.84
CA SER A 37 -18.33 6.05 24.65
C SER A 37 -17.08 5.39 24.08
N TYR A 38 -16.78 5.60 22.79
CA TYR A 38 -15.56 5.12 22.15
C TYR A 38 -14.43 6.17 22.18
N TRP A 39 -14.62 7.33 22.81
CA TRP A 39 -13.52 8.27 22.99
C TRP A 39 -12.55 7.82 24.08
N ASN A 40 -11.28 8.13 23.88
CA ASN A 40 -10.28 7.99 24.92
C ASN A 40 -10.54 9.02 26.02
N SER A 41 -10.39 8.59 27.28
CA SER A 41 -10.47 9.51 28.43
C SER A 41 -9.30 10.50 28.49
N ASP A 42 -8.14 10.14 27.93
CA ASP A 42 -7.02 11.06 27.72
C ASP A 42 -7.30 11.95 26.50
N SER A 43 -7.53 13.24 26.76
CA SER A 43 -7.83 14.24 25.74
C SER A 43 -6.70 14.50 24.75
N LYS A 44 -5.43 14.36 25.17
CA LYS A 44 -4.28 14.50 24.27
C LYS A 44 -4.19 13.30 23.33
N LEU A 45 -4.46 12.10 23.84
CA LEU A 45 -4.54 10.90 23.02
C LEU A 45 -5.71 10.98 22.04
N GLN A 46 -6.90 11.35 22.51
CA GLN A 46 -8.08 11.49 21.63
C GLN A 46 -7.81 12.49 20.51
N LYS A 47 -7.23 13.64 20.83
CA LYS A 47 -6.89 14.66 19.83
C LYS A 47 -5.97 14.11 18.73
N ARG A 48 -4.99 13.26 19.06
CA ARG A 48 -4.14 12.63 18.04
C ARG A 48 -4.93 11.71 17.11
N HIS A 49 -5.90 10.96 17.66
CA HIS A 49 -6.78 10.12 16.84
C HIS A 49 -7.70 10.96 15.95
N ASP A 50 -8.18 12.10 16.44
CA ASP A 50 -9.03 13.00 15.68
C ASP A 50 -8.29 13.62 14.47
N GLU A 51 -6.97 13.78 14.57
CA GLU A 51 -6.09 14.38 13.56
C GLU A 51 -5.59 13.40 12.48
N PHE A 52 -5.87 12.10 12.58
CA PHE A 52 -5.44 11.13 11.56
C PHE A 52 -6.18 11.25 10.23
N ILE A 53 -7.48 11.60 10.28
CA ILE A 53 -8.34 11.76 9.10
C ILE A 53 -9.28 12.94 9.29
N GLU A 54 -9.93 13.39 8.23
CA GLU A 54 -10.95 14.41 8.30
C GLU A 54 -12.28 13.87 8.81
N ASN A 55 -13.12 14.76 9.33
CA ASN A 55 -14.50 14.43 9.75
C ASN A 55 -14.63 13.31 10.81
N THR A 56 -13.57 13.09 11.60
CA THR A 56 -13.56 12.11 12.70
C THR A 56 -14.70 12.39 13.69
N LEU A 57 -15.48 11.35 13.98
CA LEU A 57 -16.57 11.40 14.97
C LEU A 57 -16.18 10.66 16.25
N SER A 58 -15.54 9.49 16.12
CA SER A 58 -15.14 8.65 17.24
C SER A 58 -14.10 7.63 16.78
N ASN A 59 -13.56 6.87 17.73
CA ASN A 59 -12.67 5.76 17.46
C ASN A 59 -13.47 4.51 17.10
N PHE A 60 -12.86 3.62 16.32
CA PHE A 60 -13.36 2.29 16.04
C PHE A 60 -12.34 1.27 16.55
N TYR A 61 -12.75 0.40 17.46
CA TYR A 61 -11.84 -0.58 18.07
C TYR A 61 -11.95 -1.94 17.38
N LEU A 62 -10.79 -2.50 17.03
CA LEU A 62 -10.64 -3.88 16.58
C LEU A 62 -9.82 -4.67 17.63
N PRO A 63 -10.10 -5.97 17.84
CA PRO A 63 -9.32 -6.78 18.77
C PRO A 63 -7.84 -6.84 18.36
N LEU A 64 -6.94 -6.56 19.30
CA LEU A 64 -5.51 -6.76 19.17
C LEU A 64 -5.12 -8.07 19.88
N GLY A 65 -4.66 -9.05 19.10
CA GLY A 65 -4.08 -10.30 19.58
C GLY A 65 -2.59 -10.41 19.27
N VAL A 66 -1.99 -11.51 19.69
CA VAL A 66 -0.59 -11.84 19.37
C VAL A 66 -0.47 -13.30 18.92
N ALA A 67 0.39 -13.54 17.93
CA ALA A 67 0.77 -14.87 17.49
C ALA A 67 2.26 -15.13 17.81
N PRO A 68 2.55 -15.91 18.87
CA PRO A 68 3.92 -16.20 19.29
C PRO A 68 4.59 -17.28 18.42
N ASN A 69 5.90 -17.48 18.63
CA ASN A 69 6.71 -18.59 18.10
C ASN A 69 7.02 -18.54 16.59
N PHE A 70 6.95 -17.37 15.97
CA PHE A 70 7.41 -17.21 14.58
C PHE A 70 8.94 -17.21 14.54
N LEU A 71 9.54 -18.36 14.26
CA LEU A 71 10.98 -18.46 13.98
C LEU A 71 11.25 -17.99 12.54
N ILE A 72 11.83 -16.81 12.37
CA ILE A 72 12.13 -16.19 11.07
C ILE A 72 13.63 -15.93 10.99
N ASN A 73 14.32 -16.50 10.00
CA ASN A 73 15.78 -16.37 9.82
C ASN A 73 16.58 -16.63 11.12
N GLY A 74 16.17 -17.63 11.91
CA GLY A 74 16.82 -17.99 13.17
C GLY A 74 16.44 -17.13 14.39
N THR A 75 15.60 -16.10 14.22
CA THR A 75 15.12 -15.25 15.32
C THR A 75 13.65 -15.52 15.60
N THR A 76 13.29 -15.70 16.87
CA THR A 76 11.89 -15.94 17.29
C THR A 76 11.17 -14.63 17.54
N TYR A 77 10.01 -14.44 16.90
CA TYR A 77 9.15 -13.28 17.03
C TYR A 77 7.78 -13.64 17.61
N THR A 78 7.16 -12.65 18.24
CA THR A 78 5.74 -12.62 18.56
C THR A 78 5.11 -11.51 17.73
N LEU A 79 4.21 -11.89 16.82
CA LEU A 79 3.61 -10.96 15.86
C LEU A 79 2.30 -10.39 16.42
N PRO A 80 2.11 -9.06 16.47
CA PRO A 80 0.83 -8.46 16.82
C PRO A 80 -0.14 -8.58 15.64
N LEU A 81 -1.41 -8.86 15.91
CA LEU A 81 -2.45 -9.05 14.88
C LEU A 81 -3.73 -8.33 15.31
N VAL A 82 -4.20 -7.38 14.50
CA VAL A 82 -5.48 -6.68 14.71
C VAL A 82 -6.51 -7.21 13.72
N VAL A 83 -7.50 -7.96 14.19
CA VAL A 83 -8.50 -8.64 13.33
C VAL A 83 -9.76 -9.00 14.12
N GLU A 84 -10.93 -8.92 13.48
CA GLU A 84 -12.22 -9.31 14.06
C GLU A 84 -12.58 -10.77 13.80
N GLU A 85 -12.03 -11.37 12.73
CA GLU A 85 -12.34 -12.74 12.35
C GLU A 85 -11.78 -13.77 13.33
N SER A 86 -12.67 -14.65 13.79
CA SER A 86 -12.31 -15.73 14.69
C SER A 86 -11.31 -16.71 14.06
N SER A 87 -10.49 -17.34 14.89
CA SER A 87 -9.49 -18.35 14.51
C SER A 87 -8.29 -17.87 13.69
N VAL A 88 -8.24 -16.64 13.16
CA VAL A 88 -7.08 -16.14 12.39
C VAL A 88 -5.80 -16.17 13.24
N VAL A 89 -5.83 -15.56 14.42
CA VAL A 89 -4.68 -15.52 15.36
C VAL A 89 -4.28 -16.94 15.80
N ALA A 90 -5.26 -17.80 16.05
CA ALA A 90 -5.02 -19.18 16.47
C ALA A 90 -4.39 -20.02 15.35
N ALA A 91 -4.85 -19.88 14.11
CA ALA A 91 -4.31 -20.55 12.94
C ALA A 91 -2.86 -20.09 12.66
N ALA A 92 -2.59 -18.78 12.74
CA ALA A 92 -1.24 -18.23 12.60
C ALA A 92 -0.29 -18.81 13.67
N SER A 93 -0.72 -18.83 14.93
CA SER A 93 0.07 -19.39 16.05
C SER A 93 0.34 -20.88 15.88
N ASN A 94 -0.66 -21.64 15.43
CA ASN A 94 -0.52 -23.07 15.15
C ASN A 94 0.46 -23.34 14.00
N ALA A 95 0.40 -22.54 12.94
CA ALA A 95 1.36 -22.61 11.83
C ALA A 95 2.78 -22.27 12.28
N ALA A 96 2.94 -21.21 13.09
CA ALA A 96 4.23 -20.82 13.66
C ALA A 96 4.83 -21.92 14.53
N LYS A 97 4.04 -22.54 15.42
CA LYS A 97 4.47 -23.69 16.23
C LYS A 97 4.86 -24.89 15.36
N PHE A 98 4.03 -25.20 14.34
CA PHE A 98 4.29 -26.32 13.44
C PHE A 98 5.63 -26.14 12.70
N TRP A 99 5.86 -24.97 12.11
CA TRP A 99 7.09 -24.71 11.36
C TRP A 99 8.30 -24.41 12.25
N GLY A 100 8.12 -23.83 13.43
CA GLY A 100 9.22 -23.50 14.35
C GLY A 100 10.04 -24.72 14.76
N SER A 101 9.37 -25.86 15.02
CA SER A 101 10.04 -27.15 15.27
C SER A 101 10.71 -27.79 14.05
N ARG A 102 10.53 -27.19 12.86
CA ARG A 102 10.96 -27.71 11.55
C ARG A 102 11.88 -26.74 10.81
N GLY A 103 12.57 -25.87 11.54
CA GLY A 103 13.52 -24.89 10.98
C GLY A 103 12.92 -23.50 10.72
N GLY A 104 11.64 -23.31 10.97
CA GLY A 104 10.98 -22.01 10.85
C GLY A 104 10.84 -21.52 9.41
N PHE A 105 10.68 -20.21 9.28
CA PHE A 105 10.55 -19.49 8.02
C PHE A 105 11.92 -18.92 7.62
N THR A 106 12.28 -19.08 6.36
CA THR A 106 13.39 -18.36 5.73
C THR A 106 12.82 -17.26 4.87
N THR A 107 13.30 -16.02 5.04
CA THR A 107 12.81 -14.87 4.29
C THR A 107 13.94 -14.07 3.67
N GLN A 108 13.68 -13.51 2.48
CA GLN A 108 14.61 -12.69 1.74
C GLN A 108 13.87 -11.50 1.11
N VAL A 109 14.37 -10.30 1.34
CA VAL A 109 13.96 -9.11 0.59
C VAL A 109 14.62 -9.18 -0.78
N LEU A 110 13.86 -9.44 -1.84
CA LEU A 110 14.40 -9.54 -3.19
C LEU A 110 14.70 -8.16 -3.73
N ASN A 111 13.73 -7.24 -3.59
CA ASN A 111 13.86 -5.86 -4.04
C ASN A 111 12.82 -4.98 -3.31
N THR A 112 13.05 -3.66 -3.31
CA THR A 112 12.22 -2.65 -2.60
C THR A 112 11.87 -1.46 -3.50
N LEU A 113 11.93 -1.70 -4.81
CA LEU A 113 11.79 -0.67 -5.82
C LEU A 113 10.31 -0.27 -5.92
N LYS A 114 10.05 1.03 -5.79
CA LYS A 114 8.72 1.61 -5.97
C LYS A 114 8.66 2.38 -7.26
N VAL A 115 7.47 2.52 -7.81
CA VAL A 115 7.24 3.16 -9.10
C VAL A 115 6.25 4.31 -8.94
N GLY A 116 6.46 5.36 -9.71
CA GLY A 116 5.51 6.43 -9.90
C GLY A 116 5.55 6.96 -11.33
N HIS A 117 4.51 7.66 -11.73
CA HIS A 117 4.36 8.13 -13.10
C HIS A 117 3.86 9.57 -13.15
N VAL A 118 4.41 10.33 -14.09
CA VAL A 118 3.75 11.50 -14.65
C VAL A 118 3.07 11.05 -15.93
N HIS A 119 1.75 11.06 -15.94
CA HIS A 119 0.92 10.70 -17.08
C HIS A 119 0.55 11.95 -17.87
N PHE A 120 0.76 11.94 -19.18
CA PHE A 120 0.48 13.11 -20.00
C PHE A 120 0.12 12.74 -21.44
N CYS A 121 -0.58 13.65 -22.10
CA CYS A 121 -0.86 13.59 -23.53
C CYS A 121 0.07 14.54 -24.28
N PHE A 122 0.60 14.09 -25.42
CA PHE A 122 1.39 14.91 -26.33
C PHE A 122 1.01 14.63 -27.79
N GLU A 123 0.46 15.64 -28.47
CA GLU A 123 -0.04 15.51 -29.85
C GLU A 123 1.02 15.80 -30.93
N GLY A 124 2.23 16.20 -30.51
CA GLY A 124 3.32 16.49 -31.44
C GLY A 124 4.15 15.26 -31.87
N ASN A 125 5.31 15.52 -32.46
CA ASN A 125 6.19 14.47 -32.97
C ASN A 125 6.90 13.70 -31.84
N SER A 126 6.67 12.38 -31.74
CA SER A 126 7.25 11.51 -30.70
C SER A 126 8.79 11.51 -30.68
N LYS A 127 9.45 11.63 -31.84
CA LYS A 127 10.92 11.69 -31.90
C LYS A 127 11.46 13.01 -31.34
N GLU A 128 10.74 14.11 -31.55
CA GLU A 128 11.12 15.40 -30.97
C GLU A 128 10.89 15.41 -29.46
N LEU A 129 9.81 14.79 -28.98
CA LEU A 129 9.58 14.57 -27.54
C LEU A 129 10.71 13.73 -26.90
N GLN A 130 11.13 12.65 -27.56
CA GLN A 130 12.23 11.82 -27.08
C GLN A 130 13.55 12.60 -27.01
N LYS A 131 13.90 13.35 -28.05
CA LYS A 131 15.10 14.21 -28.05
C LYS A 131 15.05 15.28 -26.97
N PHE A 132 13.88 15.89 -26.76
CA PHE A 132 13.64 16.86 -25.70
C PHE A 132 13.88 16.22 -24.32
N PHE A 133 13.26 15.06 -24.08
CA PHE A 133 13.43 14.32 -22.84
C PHE A 133 14.91 13.96 -22.60
N ASP A 134 15.61 13.41 -23.59
CA ASP A 134 17.01 13.01 -23.44
C ASP A 134 17.93 14.20 -23.11
N ARG A 135 17.66 15.37 -23.70
CA ARG A 135 18.38 16.62 -23.40
C ARG A 135 18.10 17.10 -21.98
N ARG A 136 16.83 17.12 -21.56
CA ARG A 136 16.39 17.72 -20.28
C ARG A 136 16.37 16.74 -19.11
N LYS A 137 16.55 15.43 -19.33
CA LYS A 137 16.52 14.37 -18.29
C LYS A 137 17.38 14.70 -17.07
N LYS A 138 18.60 15.20 -17.29
CA LYS A 138 19.51 15.57 -16.20
C LYS A 138 19.02 16.80 -15.42
N ASP A 139 18.43 17.77 -16.11
CA ASP A 139 17.87 18.97 -15.48
C ASP A 139 16.61 18.65 -14.68
N LEU A 140 15.76 17.75 -15.19
CA LEU A 140 14.59 17.22 -14.46
C LEU A 140 15.03 16.55 -13.15
N LEU A 141 16.00 15.64 -13.20
CA LEU A 141 16.54 15.01 -11.99
C LEU A 141 17.16 16.04 -11.04
N ARG A 142 17.94 16.99 -11.56
CA ARG A 142 18.54 18.06 -10.75
C ARG A 142 17.49 18.91 -10.04
N SER A 143 16.35 19.16 -10.68
CA SER A 143 15.26 19.95 -10.08
C SER A 143 14.72 19.34 -8.77
N THR A 144 14.82 18.01 -8.62
CA THR A 144 14.33 17.28 -7.44
C THR A 144 15.28 17.29 -6.25
N GLN A 145 16.51 17.80 -6.39
CA GLN A 145 17.57 17.71 -5.37
C GLN A 145 17.14 18.21 -3.98
N SER A 146 16.34 19.28 -3.92
CA SER A 146 15.86 19.81 -2.63
C SER A 146 14.92 18.84 -1.90
N LEU A 147 14.13 18.05 -2.65
CA LEU A 147 13.24 17.03 -2.12
C LEU A 147 13.98 15.72 -1.81
N THR A 148 14.94 15.34 -2.66
CA THR A 148 15.62 14.03 -2.56
C THR A 148 16.78 14.02 -1.57
N LYS A 149 17.37 15.18 -1.24
CA LYS A 149 18.57 15.29 -0.37
C LYS A 149 18.56 14.39 0.87
N ASN A 150 17.47 14.42 1.64
CA ASN A 150 17.38 13.64 2.88
C ASN A 150 17.17 12.14 2.62
N MET A 151 16.46 11.79 1.54
CA MET A 151 16.25 10.39 1.15
C MET A 151 17.54 9.78 0.61
N GLU A 152 18.27 10.52 -0.22
CA GLU A 152 19.60 10.15 -0.75
C GLU A 152 20.63 10.00 0.36
N ALA A 153 20.63 10.89 1.37
CA ALA A 153 21.50 10.76 2.53
C ALA A 153 21.28 9.45 3.33
N ARG A 154 20.07 8.87 3.24
CA ARG A 154 19.75 7.54 3.83
C ARG A 154 20.05 6.38 2.87
N GLY A 155 20.58 6.67 1.68
CA GLY A 155 20.87 5.72 0.61
C GLY A 155 19.67 5.34 -0.26
N GLY A 156 18.59 6.13 -0.21
CA GLY A 156 17.42 6.00 -1.09
C GLY A 156 17.49 7.01 -2.25
N GLY A 157 16.34 7.44 -2.75
CA GLY A 157 16.21 8.46 -3.78
C GLY A 157 15.59 7.93 -5.08
N ILE A 158 15.72 8.73 -6.15
CA ILE A 158 15.27 8.36 -7.49
C ILE A 158 16.36 7.48 -8.12
N THR A 159 16.00 6.29 -8.57
CA THR A 159 16.93 5.37 -9.24
C THR A 159 16.81 5.41 -10.75
N LYS A 160 15.66 5.84 -11.27
CA LYS A 160 15.37 5.81 -12.70
C LYS A 160 14.35 6.89 -13.08
N LEU A 161 14.53 7.43 -14.29
CA LEU A 161 13.58 8.30 -14.97
C LEU A 161 13.61 7.93 -16.46
N GLU A 162 12.48 7.58 -17.04
CA GLU A 162 12.34 7.19 -18.45
C GLU A 162 11.08 7.80 -19.05
N LEU A 163 11.16 8.19 -20.32
CA LEU A 163 9.99 8.48 -21.13
C LEU A 163 9.50 7.17 -21.75
N VAL A 164 8.21 6.89 -21.61
CA VAL A 164 7.56 5.69 -22.14
C VAL A 164 6.41 6.10 -23.04
N ASP A 165 6.46 5.67 -24.29
CA ASP A 165 5.38 5.82 -25.26
C ASP A 165 4.29 4.78 -24.98
N LYS A 166 3.06 5.25 -24.81
CA LYS A 166 1.85 4.44 -24.59
C LYS A 166 0.78 4.73 -25.65
N SER A 167 1.15 5.34 -26.77
CA SER A 167 0.25 5.74 -27.86
C SER A 167 -0.50 4.55 -28.49
N GLU A 168 0.07 3.34 -28.40
CA GLU A 168 -0.62 2.10 -28.82
C GLU A 168 -1.82 1.73 -27.94
N LEU A 169 -1.83 2.17 -26.67
CA LEU A 169 -2.92 1.89 -25.72
C LEU A 169 -3.97 3.01 -25.70
N LEU A 170 -3.52 4.25 -25.87
CA LEU A 170 -4.37 5.44 -25.91
C LEU A 170 -3.69 6.50 -26.80
N PRO A 171 -4.37 7.09 -27.79
CA PRO A 171 -3.75 8.08 -28.67
C PRO A 171 -3.04 9.19 -27.92
N SER A 172 -1.85 9.57 -28.39
CA SER A 172 -1.03 10.66 -27.84
C SER A 172 -0.59 10.47 -26.38
N TYR A 173 -0.73 9.28 -25.79
CA TYR A 173 -0.45 9.05 -24.37
C TYR A 173 1.01 8.67 -24.11
N TYR A 174 1.63 9.33 -23.13
CA TYR A 174 2.99 9.08 -22.68
C TYR A 174 3.08 9.06 -21.14
N GLN A 175 4.17 8.49 -20.64
CA GLN A 175 4.49 8.45 -19.22
C GLN A 175 5.94 8.89 -18.98
N LEU A 176 6.19 9.72 -17.98
CA LEU A 176 7.49 9.72 -17.31
C LEU A 176 7.45 8.66 -16.22
N HIS A 177 8.08 7.52 -16.48
CA HIS A 177 8.22 6.43 -15.53
C HIS A 177 9.41 6.70 -14.61
N MET A 178 9.14 6.72 -13.30
CA MET A 178 10.15 6.96 -12.29
C MET A 178 10.20 5.81 -11.29
N GLU A 179 11.42 5.41 -10.93
CA GLU A 179 11.66 4.40 -9.92
C GLU A 179 12.35 5.00 -8.70
N PHE A 180 12.01 4.48 -7.53
CA PHE A 180 12.41 5.03 -6.24
C PHE A 180 12.87 3.95 -5.26
N LYS A 181 13.85 4.34 -4.43
CA LYS A 181 14.19 3.65 -3.18
C LYS A 181 13.83 4.54 -2.00
N THR A 182 12.94 4.07 -1.15
CA THR A 182 12.36 4.87 -0.04
C THR A 182 12.82 4.41 1.34
N LYS A 183 13.78 3.49 1.40
CA LYS A 183 14.27 2.85 2.63
C LYS A 183 13.11 2.33 3.47
N ASP A 184 12.99 2.76 4.72
CA ASP A 184 12.01 2.25 5.67
C ASP A 184 10.63 2.91 5.52
N ALA A 185 10.50 3.95 4.68
CA ALA A 185 9.22 4.59 4.41
C ALA A 185 8.46 3.86 3.29
N MET A 186 7.13 3.81 3.38
CA MET A 186 6.28 3.53 2.21
C MET A 186 6.56 4.54 1.09
N GLY A 187 6.68 5.82 1.46
CA GLY A 187 7.20 6.87 0.57
C GLY A 187 6.21 7.48 -0.41
N ALA A 188 4.90 7.25 -0.24
CA ALA A 188 3.86 7.84 -1.09
C ALA A 188 4.01 9.37 -1.23
N ASN A 189 4.07 10.11 -0.12
CA ASN A 189 4.23 11.57 -0.14
C ASN A 189 5.52 12.00 -0.84
N PHE A 190 6.63 11.33 -0.54
CA PHE A 190 7.92 11.63 -1.16
C PHE A 190 7.90 11.43 -2.68
N ILE A 191 7.34 10.30 -3.13
CA ILE A 191 7.20 9.97 -4.55
C ILE A 191 6.30 10.99 -5.23
N ASN A 192 5.11 11.26 -4.69
CA ASN A 192 4.15 12.20 -5.27
C ASN A 192 4.74 13.61 -5.39
N SER A 193 5.39 14.13 -4.35
CA SER A 193 6.04 15.44 -4.41
C SER A 193 7.16 15.50 -5.47
N CYS A 194 7.91 14.41 -5.67
CA CYS A 194 8.90 14.35 -6.74
C CYS A 194 8.23 14.35 -8.12
N LEU A 195 7.16 13.56 -8.30
CA LEU A 195 6.42 13.48 -9.57
C LEU A 195 5.78 14.82 -9.93
N GLU A 196 5.12 15.49 -8.97
CA GLU A 196 4.51 16.80 -9.16
C GLU A 196 5.55 17.85 -9.58
N LEU A 197 6.71 17.86 -8.94
CA LEU A 197 7.80 18.77 -9.28
C LEU A 197 8.39 18.46 -10.67
N VAL A 198 8.60 17.18 -10.99
CA VAL A 198 9.07 16.75 -12.32
C VAL A 198 8.06 17.13 -13.39
N ALA A 199 6.77 16.90 -13.17
CA ALA A 199 5.71 17.27 -14.11
C ALA A 199 5.71 18.78 -14.39
N LYS A 200 5.76 19.60 -13.32
CA LYS A 200 5.87 21.05 -13.45
C LYS A 200 7.09 21.47 -14.27
N LYS A 201 8.27 20.91 -13.95
CA LYS A 201 9.52 21.24 -14.65
C LYS A 201 9.56 20.73 -16.08
N PHE A 202 8.91 19.60 -16.36
CA PHE A 202 8.78 19.06 -17.71
C PHE A 202 7.98 19.99 -18.61
N THR A 203 6.86 20.53 -18.12
CA THR A 203 6.07 21.53 -18.84
C THR A 203 6.86 22.83 -19.04
N GLU A 204 7.49 23.38 -17.99
CA GLU A 204 8.32 24.59 -18.09
C GLU A 204 9.44 24.44 -19.14
N PHE A 205 10.16 23.32 -19.13
CA PHE A 205 11.21 23.06 -20.11
C PHE A 205 10.68 22.83 -21.52
N ALA A 206 9.48 22.25 -21.68
CA ALA A 206 8.86 22.07 -22.99
C ALA A 206 8.49 23.42 -23.61
N GLU A 207 8.07 24.39 -22.79
CA GLU A 207 7.84 25.77 -23.22
C GLU A 207 9.16 26.49 -23.59
N GLU A 208 10.19 26.38 -22.74
CA GLU A 208 11.53 26.96 -23.01
C GLU A 208 12.12 26.46 -24.33
N ASP A 209 12.03 25.15 -24.57
CA ASP A 209 12.56 24.49 -25.78
C ASP A 209 11.60 24.58 -26.96
N GLN A 210 10.47 25.30 -26.81
CA GLN A 210 9.48 25.54 -27.85
C GLN A 210 8.89 24.24 -28.44
N LEU A 211 8.87 23.16 -27.66
CA LEU A 211 8.37 21.84 -28.09
C LEU A 211 6.88 21.91 -28.50
N THR A 212 6.12 22.77 -27.83
CA THR A 212 4.69 23.00 -28.05
C THR A 212 4.38 24.17 -28.98
N GLN A 213 5.38 24.80 -29.62
CA GLN A 213 5.14 25.90 -30.57
C GLN A 213 4.65 25.36 -31.93
N GLY A 214 3.35 25.09 -32.02
CA GLY A 214 2.63 24.71 -33.23
C GLY A 214 1.16 24.48 -32.88
N LYS A 215 0.21 24.83 -33.77
CA LYS A 215 -1.24 24.73 -33.51
C LYS A 215 -1.72 23.31 -33.12
N GLU A 216 -0.91 22.29 -33.39
CA GLU A 216 -1.20 20.87 -33.14
C GLU A 216 -0.36 20.24 -32.02
N ASN A 217 0.62 20.94 -31.44
CA ASN A 217 1.50 20.38 -30.40
C ASN A 217 1.04 20.79 -29.01
N THR A 218 0.11 20.03 -28.43
CA THR A 218 -0.28 20.19 -27.02
C THR A 218 0.53 19.25 -26.12
N LEU A 219 0.89 19.70 -24.92
CA LEU A 219 1.43 18.86 -23.84
C LEU A 219 0.56 19.09 -22.61
N GLU A 220 -0.18 18.06 -22.20
CA GLU A 220 -1.12 18.15 -21.08
C GLU A 220 -0.81 17.08 -20.04
N ILE A 221 -0.42 17.51 -18.84
CA ILE A 221 -0.25 16.60 -17.71
C ILE A 221 -1.62 16.20 -17.19
N ALA A 222 -1.94 14.91 -17.25
CA ALA A 222 -3.20 14.36 -16.74
C ALA A 222 -3.12 14.10 -15.23
N MET A 223 -2.02 13.50 -14.75
CA MET A 223 -1.84 13.19 -13.32
C MET A 223 -0.37 12.86 -13.01
N SER A 224 0.00 13.04 -11.74
CA SER A 224 1.33 12.72 -11.19
C SER A 224 1.14 11.91 -9.90
N ILE A 225 1.33 10.60 -9.96
CA ILE A 225 0.93 9.71 -8.85
C ILE A 225 1.81 8.45 -8.77
N LEU A 226 2.06 7.98 -7.54
CA LEU A 226 2.68 6.67 -7.34
C LEU A 226 1.85 5.52 -7.92
N SER A 227 2.50 4.39 -8.18
CA SER A 227 1.84 3.13 -8.50
C SER A 227 1.82 2.22 -7.27
N ASN A 228 0.66 1.65 -6.94
CA ASN A 228 0.55 0.55 -5.98
C ASN A 228 0.89 -0.82 -6.61
N TYR A 229 0.93 -0.91 -7.94
CA TYR A 229 1.49 -2.07 -8.62
C TYR A 229 3.02 -1.94 -8.66
N VAL A 230 3.68 -2.66 -7.74
CA VAL A 230 5.13 -2.61 -7.51
C VAL A 230 5.74 -4.03 -7.55
N PRO A 231 5.83 -4.64 -8.74
CA PRO A 231 6.30 -6.04 -8.88
C PRO A 231 7.73 -6.24 -8.37
N GLU A 232 8.54 -5.18 -8.38
CA GLU A 232 9.92 -5.15 -7.89
C GLU A 232 10.04 -4.72 -6.42
N CYS A 233 8.94 -4.61 -5.69
CA CYS A 233 8.92 -4.45 -4.24
C CYS A 233 8.53 -5.79 -3.59
N LEU A 234 9.36 -6.81 -3.82
CA LEU A 234 9.03 -8.20 -3.54
C LEU A 234 9.86 -8.77 -2.39
N VAL A 235 9.17 -9.47 -1.50
CA VAL A 235 9.78 -10.28 -0.43
C VAL A 235 9.38 -11.74 -0.68
N ARG A 236 10.32 -12.65 -0.47
CA ARG A 236 10.09 -14.10 -0.49
C ARG A 236 10.11 -14.63 0.94
N ALA A 237 9.17 -15.51 1.24
CA ALA A 237 9.17 -16.33 2.45
C ALA A 237 8.99 -17.80 2.06
N GLU A 238 9.74 -18.69 2.70
CA GLU A 238 9.65 -20.13 2.46
C GLU A 238 9.76 -20.92 3.77
N VAL A 239 9.21 -22.12 3.73
CA VAL A 239 9.29 -23.15 4.78
C VAL A 239 9.60 -24.47 4.11
N ARG A 240 10.37 -25.32 4.79
CA ARG A 240 10.74 -26.64 4.27
C ARG A 240 10.99 -27.61 5.40
N CYS A 241 10.59 -28.87 5.20
CA CYS A 241 11.00 -29.98 6.05
C CYS A 241 10.95 -31.29 5.25
N PRO A 242 11.64 -32.34 5.71
CA PRO A 242 11.43 -33.68 5.20
C PRO A 242 9.96 -34.12 5.31
N VAL A 243 9.48 -34.92 4.34
CA VAL A 243 8.11 -35.46 4.36
C VAL A 243 7.86 -36.36 5.59
N SER A 244 8.90 -37.04 6.07
CA SER A 244 8.85 -37.82 7.33
C SER A 244 8.44 -36.97 8.53
N ASP A 245 8.80 -35.69 8.52
CA ASP A 245 8.59 -34.76 9.63
C ASP A 245 7.27 -33.99 9.45
N PHE A 246 6.61 -34.13 8.30
CA PHE A 246 5.34 -33.49 7.97
C PHE A 246 4.13 -34.22 8.56
N THR A 247 4.27 -34.70 9.80
CA THR A 247 3.24 -35.43 10.55
C THR A 247 2.42 -34.48 11.43
N LEU A 248 1.09 -34.56 11.31
CA LEU A 248 0.18 -33.96 12.27
C LEU A 248 -0.04 -34.98 13.39
N GLN A 249 0.52 -34.71 14.57
CA GLN A 249 0.52 -35.66 15.70
C GLN A 249 -0.88 -36.14 16.14
N ASN A 250 -1.97 -35.53 15.64
CA ASN A 250 -3.32 -35.73 16.18
C ASN A 250 -4.37 -36.31 15.21
N ASN A 251 -4.04 -36.61 13.94
CA ASN A 251 -5.09 -36.95 12.94
C ASN A 251 -4.95 -38.33 12.27
N GLY A 252 -3.95 -39.15 12.61
CA GLY A 252 -3.75 -40.48 12.01
C GLY A 252 -3.44 -40.49 10.51
N VAL A 253 -3.28 -39.32 9.88
CA VAL A 253 -2.91 -39.18 8.47
C VAL A 253 -1.39 -39.24 8.33
N ALA A 254 -0.90 -40.14 7.48
CA ALA A 254 0.53 -40.22 7.16
C ALA A 254 1.03 -38.90 6.54
N GLY A 255 2.23 -38.46 6.92
CA GLY A 255 2.80 -37.18 6.46
C GLY A 255 2.88 -37.06 4.93
N ALA A 256 3.19 -38.16 4.23
CA ALA A 256 3.19 -38.20 2.77
C ALA A 256 1.81 -37.90 2.15
N THR A 257 0.74 -38.47 2.71
CA THR A 257 -0.63 -38.22 2.26
C THR A 257 -1.03 -36.76 2.52
N PHE A 258 -0.65 -36.21 3.67
CA PHE A 258 -0.93 -34.81 3.99
C PHE A 258 -0.15 -33.84 3.07
N ALA A 259 1.14 -34.11 2.82
CA ALA A 259 1.96 -33.33 1.88
C ALA A 259 1.37 -33.35 0.47
N LYS A 260 0.95 -34.52 -0.02
CA LYS A 260 0.31 -34.65 -1.34
C LYS A 260 -0.98 -33.83 -1.41
N LYS A 261 -1.84 -33.90 -0.39
CA LYS A 261 -3.06 -33.07 -0.31
C LYS A 261 -2.77 -31.57 -0.31
N MET A 262 -1.70 -31.12 0.34
CA MET A 262 -1.28 -29.72 0.32
C MET A 262 -0.86 -29.29 -1.10
N VAL A 263 -0.06 -30.11 -1.79
CA VAL A 263 0.32 -29.86 -3.19
C VAL A 263 -0.92 -29.80 -4.09
N ASP A 264 -1.83 -30.76 -3.96
CA ASP A 264 -3.06 -30.80 -4.75
C ASP A 264 -3.95 -29.57 -4.45
N ALA A 265 -4.05 -29.14 -3.19
CA ALA A 265 -4.80 -27.94 -2.83
C ALA A 265 -4.22 -26.65 -3.45
N VAL A 266 -2.90 -26.53 -3.55
CA VAL A 266 -2.23 -25.41 -4.24
C VAL A 266 -2.45 -25.50 -5.75
N ALA A 267 -2.36 -26.69 -6.34
CA ALA A 267 -2.62 -26.90 -7.77
C ALA A 267 -4.07 -26.53 -8.14
N ILE A 268 -5.05 -26.96 -7.33
CA ILE A 268 -6.45 -26.58 -7.50
C ILE A 268 -6.61 -25.05 -7.41
N ALA A 269 -5.99 -24.40 -6.41
CA ALA A 269 -6.04 -22.95 -6.29
C ALA A 269 -5.37 -22.22 -7.46
N SER A 270 -4.43 -22.86 -8.17
CA SER A 270 -3.74 -22.28 -9.32
C SER A 270 -4.53 -22.40 -10.62
N CYS A 271 -5.41 -23.41 -10.75
CA CYS A 271 -6.21 -23.63 -11.96
C CYS A 271 -7.69 -23.23 -11.84
N GLU A 272 -8.22 -23.05 -10.63
CA GLU A 272 -9.63 -22.73 -10.38
C GLU A 272 -9.80 -21.36 -9.70
N PRO A 273 -10.23 -20.30 -10.43
CA PRO A 273 -10.41 -18.95 -9.88
C PRO A 273 -11.27 -18.87 -8.61
N TYR A 274 -12.35 -19.66 -8.49
CA TYR A 274 -13.17 -19.68 -7.28
C TYR A 274 -12.36 -20.11 -6.04
N ARG A 275 -11.45 -21.07 -6.21
CA ARG A 275 -10.55 -21.49 -5.14
C ARG A 275 -9.39 -20.51 -4.95
N ALA A 276 -8.85 -19.94 -6.03
CA ALA A 276 -7.75 -18.98 -6.00
C ALA A 276 -8.08 -17.78 -5.11
N VAL A 277 -9.27 -17.19 -5.28
CA VAL A 277 -9.74 -16.05 -4.47
C VAL A 277 -9.80 -16.42 -2.99
N THR A 278 -10.34 -17.60 -2.67
CA THR A 278 -10.43 -18.06 -1.28
C THR A 278 -9.06 -18.39 -0.67
N HIS A 279 -8.14 -18.95 -1.47
CA HIS A 279 -6.76 -19.20 -1.06
C HIS A 279 -6.04 -17.89 -0.71
N ASN A 280 -6.13 -16.88 -1.58
CA ASN A 280 -5.52 -15.57 -1.37
C ASN A 280 -6.14 -14.82 -0.19
N LYS A 281 -7.47 -14.88 -0.02
CA LYS A 281 -8.15 -14.33 1.16
C LYS A 281 -7.58 -14.89 2.46
N GLY A 282 -7.33 -16.20 2.52
CA GLY A 282 -6.72 -16.85 3.69
C GLY A 282 -5.31 -16.34 4.00
N ILE A 283 -4.53 -15.96 2.99
CA ILE A 283 -3.22 -15.31 3.15
C ILE A 283 -3.41 -13.90 3.70
N MET A 284 -4.29 -13.10 3.07
CA MET A 284 -4.52 -11.71 3.45
C MET A 284 -5.08 -11.55 4.87
N ASN A 285 -5.84 -12.54 5.37
CA ASN A 285 -6.27 -12.55 6.78
C ASN A 285 -5.11 -12.35 7.78
N GLY A 286 -3.96 -12.99 7.54
CA GLY A 286 -2.79 -12.83 8.41
C GLY A 286 -1.98 -11.58 8.10
N VAL A 287 -1.84 -11.24 6.81
CA VAL A 287 -1.09 -10.07 6.34
C VAL A 287 -1.75 -8.78 6.81
N ASP A 288 -3.04 -8.60 6.53
CA ASP A 288 -3.79 -7.39 6.87
C ASP A 288 -3.83 -7.18 8.38
N ALA A 289 -3.98 -8.26 9.16
CA ALA A 289 -3.97 -8.17 10.60
C ALA A 289 -2.66 -7.62 11.16
N LEU A 290 -1.52 -7.99 10.58
CA LEU A 290 -0.21 -7.44 10.96
C LEU A 290 0.01 -6.02 10.42
N VAL A 291 -0.46 -5.73 9.21
CA VAL A 291 -0.40 -4.40 8.59
C VAL A 291 -1.14 -3.37 9.47
N ILE A 292 -2.38 -3.67 9.86
CA ILE A 292 -3.17 -2.82 10.75
C ILE A 292 -2.48 -2.67 12.12
N ALA A 293 -1.98 -3.78 12.69
CA ALA A 293 -1.29 -3.75 13.99
C ALA A 293 -0.01 -2.89 14.00
N THR A 294 0.59 -2.65 12.83
CA THR A 294 1.82 -1.87 12.67
C THR A 294 1.60 -0.49 12.05
N GLY A 295 0.34 -0.13 11.77
CA GLY A 295 -0.02 1.18 11.22
C GLY A 295 0.44 1.41 9.78
N ASN A 296 0.45 0.35 8.97
CA ASN A 296 0.71 0.43 7.53
C ASN A 296 -0.59 0.51 6.71
#